data_AF-A0A4Q5ZNX1-F1
#
_entry.id   AF-A0A4Q5ZNX1-F1
#
_cell.length_a   1.000
_cell.length_b   1.000
_cell.length_c   1.000
_cell.angle_alpha   90.00
_cell.angle_beta   90.00
_cell.angle_gamma   90.00
#
_symmetry.space_group_name_H-M   'P 1'
#
loop_
_entity.id
_entity.type
_entity.pdbx_description
1 polymer ?
#
loop_
_entity_poly.entity_id
_entity_poly.type
_entity_poly.pdbx_seq_one_letter_code
_entity_poly.pdbx_strand_id
1 'polypeptide(L)'
;MDNVTTEIDYSASSRRLGLVYGLLTGIAMVVFSLVLYFTHVSMDSWLNYMVLVIFVLGVVAFCIAYGRSQHQNVSFGMVFKAGFRMVAFTTLIMLAWAVLAIFVFPEMKEQSLEATRQLAIAQKMPHQLL
;
A
#
# COMPACT_ATOMS: atom_id res chain seq x y z
N MET A 1 -36.35 -17.72 -14.69
CA MET A 1 -35.72 -17.80 -13.34
C MET A 1 -34.19 -17.76 -13.44
N ASP A 2 -33.63 -16.83 -14.23
CA ASP A 2 -32.24 -16.91 -14.73
C ASP A 2 -31.48 -15.59 -14.61
N ASN A 3 -32.13 -14.53 -14.12
CA ASN A 3 -31.49 -13.23 -13.86
C ASN A 3 -30.82 -13.13 -12.47
N VAL A 4 -31.26 -13.97 -11.51
CA VAL A 4 -30.71 -13.95 -10.14
C VAL A 4 -29.37 -14.67 -10.06
N THR A 5 -29.16 -15.74 -10.84
CA THR A 5 -27.92 -16.53 -10.81
C THR A 5 -26.77 -15.82 -11.51
N THR A 6 -27.02 -15.04 -12.56
CA THR A 6 -26.01 -14.26 -13.28
C THR A 6 -25.51 -13.06 -12.47
N GLU A 7 -26.37 -12.34 -11.74
CA GLU A 7 -25.94 -11.24 -10.86
C GLU A 7 -25.13 -11.74 -9.64
N ILE A 8 -25.47 -12.91 -9.10
CA ILE A 8 -24.76 -13.51 -7.96
C ILE A 8 -23.34 -13.94 -8.36
N ASP A 9 -23.16 -14.47 -9.57
CA ASP A 9 -21.85 -14.92 -10.06
C ASP A 9 -20.93 -13.73 -10.41
N TYR A 10 -21.51 -12.67 -10.99
CA TYR A 10 -20.81 -11.42 -11.27
C TYR A 10 -20.34 -10.71 -9.98
N SER A 11 -21.22 -10.67 -8.98
CA SER A 11 -20.93 -10.12 -7.64
C SER A 11 -19.91 -10.98 -6.86
N ALA A 12 -19.95 -12.30 -7.01
CA ALA A 12 -18.98 -13.21 -6.39
C ALA A 12 -17.59 -13.12 -7.05
N SER A 13 -17.53 -13.03 -8.38
CA SER A 13 -16.29 -12.82 -9.14
C SER A 13 -15.63 -11.49 -8.77
N SER A 14 -16.38 -10.39 -8.80
CA SER A 14 -15.91 -9.03 -8.48
C SER A 14 -15.38 -8.90 -7.04
N ARG A 15 -16.02 -9.55 -6.06
CA ARG A 15 -15.53 -9.59 -4.66
C ARG A 15 -14.23 -10.37 -4.50
N ARG A 16 -14.05 -11.47 -5.24
CA ARG A 16 -12.83 -12.28 -5.24
C ARG A 16 -11.68 -11.54 -5.95
N LEU A 17 -11.97 -10.84 -7.04
CA LEU A 17 -11.02 -9.97 -7.75
C LEU A 17 -10.46 -8.88 -6.83
N GLY A 18 -11.30 -8.16 -6.09
CA GLY A 18 -10.84 -7.15 -5.12
C GLY A 18 -9.94 -7.71 -4.03
N LEU A 19 -10.28 -8.88 -3.50
CA LEU A 19 -9.49 -9.55 -2.46
C LEU A 19 -8.15 -10.09 -3.00
N VAL A 20 -8.15 -10.72 -4.16
CA VAL A 20 -6.93 -11.29 -4.76
C VAL A 20 -5.95 -10.20 -5.18
N TYR A 21 -6.43 -9.13 -5.82
CA TYR A 21 -5.55 -8.02 -6.23
C TYR A 21 -5.08 -7.19 -5.03
N GLY A 22 -5.92 -6.97 -4.02
CA GLY A 22 -5.51 -6.33 -2.76
C GLY A 22 -4.46 -7.14 -2.01
N LEU A 23 -4.66 -8.46 -1.90
CA LEU A 23 -3.69 -9.36 -1.27
C LEU A 23 -2.38 -9.43 -2.06
N LEU A 24 -2.44 -9.53 -3.40
CA LEU A 24 -1.27 -9.57 -4.25
C LEU A 24 -0.45 -8.27 -4.14
N THR A 25 -1.13 -7.12 -4.15
CA THR A 25 -0.47 -5.81 -4.03
C THR A 25 0.14 -5.62 -2.65
N GLY A 26 -0.58 -6.02 -1.58
CA GLY A 26 -0.07 -5.97 -0.21
C GLY A 26 1.14 -6.87 -0.01
N ILE A 27 1.10 -8.12 -0.50
CA ILE A 27 2.24 -9.04 -0.43
C ILE A 27 3.43 -8.49 -1.22
N ALA A 28 3.21 -7.97 -2.44
CA ALA A 28 4.26 -7.38 -3.25
C ALA A 28 4.96 -6.21 -2.53
N MET A 29 4.19 -5.35 -1.85
CA MET A 29 4.74 -4.26 -1.04
C MET A 29 5.55 -4.77 0.15
N VAL A 30 5.06 -5.79 0.87
CA VAL A 30 5.76 -6.40 2.00
C VAL A 30 7.09 -7.00 1.52
N VAL A 31 7.08 -7.82 0.48
CA VAL A 31 8.29 -8.43 -0.09
C VAL A 31 9.29 -7.36 -0.50
N PHE A 32 8.85 -6.31 -1.20
CA PHE A 32 9.75 -5.22 -1.61
C PHE A 32 10.32 -4.45 -0.40
N SER A 33 9.51 -4.23 0.63
CA SER A 33 9.95 -3.64 1.90
C SER A 33 11.02 -4.49 2.60
N LEU A 34 10.91 -5.82 2.57
CA LEU A 34 11.96 -6.70 3.09
C LEU A 34 13.25 -6.60 2.26
N VAL A 35 13.15 -6.55 0.93
CA VAL A 35 14.33 -6.43 0.05
C VAL A 35 15.08 -5.12 0.32
N LEU A 36 14.35 -4.00 0.48
CA LEU A 36 14.94 -2.71 0.86
C LEU A 36 15.63 -2.76 2.23
N TYR A 37 15.04 -3.50 3.17
CA TYR A 37 15.65 -3.72 4.48
C TYR A 37 16.96 -4.51 4.39
N PHE A 38 16.98 -5.64 3.68
CA PHE A 38 18.19 -6.46 3.50
C PHE A 38 19.31 -5.73 2.74
N THR A 39 18.96 -4.76 1.91
CA THR A 39 19.93 -3.94 1.18
C THR A 39 20.45 -2.75 2.01
N HIS A 40 20.07 -2.63 3.29
CA HIS A 40 20.45 -1.53 4.20
C HIS A 40 20.25 -0.14 3.58
N VAL A 41 19.22 -0.01 2.75
CA VAL A 41 18.89 1.25 2.10
C VAL A 41 18.33 2.19 3.15
N SER A 42 18.99 3.35 3.33
CA SER A 42 18.57 4.39 4.27
C SER A 42 17.09 4.75 4.06
N MET A 43 16.35 5.00 5.15
CA MET A 43 14.92 5.35 5.10
C MET A 43 14.62 6.54 4.18
N ASP A 44 15.56 7.49 4.06
CA ASP A 44 15.48 8.69 3.21
C ASP A 44 15.86 8.46 1.74
N SER A 45 16.23 7.24 1.37
CA SER A 45 16.67 6.97 0.01
C SER A 45 15.51 7.02 -0.97
N TRP A 46 15.78 7.51 -2.19
CA TRP A 46 14.83 7.56 -3.30
C TRP A 46 14.11 6.22 -3.55
N LEU A 47 14.77 5.12 -3.21
CA LEU A 47 14.25 3.76 -3.29
C LEU A 47 12.99 3.53 -2.45
N ASN A 48 12.76 4.30 -1.38
CA ASN A 48 11.52 4.23 -0.60
C ASN A 48 10.31 4.74 -1.43
N TYR A 49 10.51 5.72 -2.31
CA TYR A 49 9.48 6.15 -3.26
C TYR A 49 9.14 5.06 -4.28
N MET A 50 10.02 4.08 -4.52
CA MET A 50 9.67 2.94 -5.39
C MET A 50 8.58 2.06 -4.78
N VAL A 51 8.51 1.96 -3.44
CA VAL A 51 7.41 1.27 -2.74
C VAL A 51 6.07 1.95 -3.04
N LEU A 52 6.06 3.29 -3.04
CA LEU A 52 4.88 4.07 -3.41
C LEU A 52 4.48 3.86 -4.88
N VAL A 53 5.46 3.79 -5.79
CA VAL A 53 5.20 3.51 -7.21
C VAL A 53 4.58 2.12 -7.39
N ILE A 54 5.08 1.10 -6.69
CA ILE A 54 4.51 -0.26 -6.72
C ILE A 54 3.07 -0.24 -6.21
N PHE A 55 2.79 0.49 -5.13
CA PHE A 55 1.43 0.65 -4.61
C PHE A 55 0.50 1.28 -5.65
N VAL A 56 0.92 2.39 -6.26
CA VAL A 56 0.12 3.08 -7.29
C VAL A 56 -0.13 2.17 -8.50
N LEU A 57 0.90 1.46 -8.97
CA LEU A 57 0.77 0.52 -10.09
C LEU A 57 -0.20 -0.63 -9.75
N GLY A 58 -0.17 -1.16 -8.53
CA GLY A 58 -1.10 -2.18 -8.07
C GLY A 58 -2.55 -1.68 -8.04
N VAL A 59 -2.77 -0.45 -7.56
CA VAL A 59 -4.09 0.19 -7.56
C VAL A 59 -4.60 0.44 -8.99
N VAL A 60 -3.76 0.94 -9.88
CA VAL A 60 -4.12 1.19 -11.29
C VAL A 60 -4.44 -0.12 -12.01
N ALA A 61 -3.62 -1.15 -11.82
CA ALA A 61 -3.85 -2.47 -12.41
C ALA A 61 -5.19 -3.07 -11.93
N PHE A 62 -5.52 -2.91 -10.65
CA PHE A 62 -6.81 -3.31 -10.11
C PHE A 62 -7.98 -2.56 -10.75
N CYS A 63 -7.89 -1.23 -10.86
CA CYS A 63 -8.93 -0.41 -11.49
C CYS A 63 -9.17 -0.81 -12.96
N ILE A 64 -8.10 -1.11 -13.71
CA ILE A 64 -8.20 -1.58 -15.10
C ILE A 64 -8.87 -2.96 -15.16
N ALA A 65 -8.45 -3.90 -14.31
CA ALA A 65 -9.05 -5.24 -14.26
C ALA A 65 -10.54 -5.19 -13.88
N TYR A 66 -10.90 -4.34 -12.91
CA TYR A 66 -12.27 -4.11 -12.47
C TYR A 66 -13.14 -3.48 -13.58
N GLY A 67 -12.59 -2.54 -14.35
CA GLY A 67 -13.29 -1.96 -15.49
C GLY A 67 -13.57 -2.98 -16.60
N ARG A 68 -12.61 -3.86 -16.88
CA ARG A 68 -12.77 -4.96 -17.86
C ARG A 68 -13.77 -6.01 -17.40
N SER A 69 -13.82 -6.29 -16.10
CA SER A 69 -14.75 -7.26 -15.54
C SER A 69 -16.19 -6.77 -15.49
N GLN A 70 -16.52 -5.52 -15.81
CA GLN A 70 -17.88 -4.98 -15.74
C GLN A 70 -18.45 -4.58 -17.12
N HIS A 71 -17.98 -5.24 -18.19
CA HIS A 71 -18.39 -4.95 -19.58
C HIS A 71 -18.29 -3.46 -19.96
N GLN A 72 -17.32 -2.73 -19.40
CA GLN A 72 -17.11 -1.28 -19.62
C GLN A 72 -18.27 -0.35 -19.20
N ASN A 73 -19.33 -0.85 -18.57
CA ASN A 73 -20.40 -0.01 -18.02
C ASN A 73 -20.08 0.45 -16.59
N VAL A 74 -18.89 1.03 -16.41
CA VAL A 74 -18.39 1.47 -15.11
C VAL A 74 -18.37 2.99 -15.02
N SER A 75 -19.12 3.52 -14.06
CA SER A 75 -19.02 4.92 -13.68
C SER A 75 -17.86 5.13 -12.71
N PHE A 76 -17.25 6.33 -12.75
CA PHE A 76 -16.13 6.72 -11.87
C PHE A 76 -16.40 6.38 -10.39
N GLY A 77 -17.62 6.66 -9.90
CA GLY A 77 -17.99 6.39 -8.51
C GLY A 77 -17.94 4.90 -8.13
N MET A 78 -18.22 3.99 -9.07
CA MET A 78 -18.13 2.54 -8.82
C MET A 78 -16.67 2.09 -8.73
N VAL A 79 -15.80 2.56 -9.64
CA VAL A 79 -14.37 2.24 -9.63
C VAL A 79 -13.70 2.85 -8.40
N PHE A 80 -14.04 4.08 -8.04
CA PHE A 80 -13.52 4.74 -6.84
C PHE A 80 -13.90 3.98 -5.57
N LYS A 81 -15.18 3.57 -5.41
CA LYS A 81 -15.62 2.79 -4.24
C LYS A 81 -14.93 1.42 -4.16
N ALA A 82 -14.75 0.75 -5.29
CA ALA A 82 -14.04 -0.53 -5.36
C ALA A 82 -12.54 -0.36 -5.01
N GLY A 83 -11.88 0.64 -5.61
CA GLY A 83 -10.49 0.98 -5.34
C GLY A 83 -10.27 1.39 -3.88
N PHE A 84 -11.16 2.21 -3.31
CA PHE A 84 -11.11 2.62 -1.92
C PHE A 84 -11.22 1.42 -0.97
N ARG A 85 -12.11 0.47 -1.26
CA ARG A 85 -12.22 -0.78 -0.47
C ARG A 85 -10.96 -1.63 -0.57
N MET A 86 -10.35 -1.73 -1.75
CA MET A 86 -9.09 -2.44 -1.95
C MET A 86 -7.97 -1.78 -1.14
N VAL A 87 -7.81 -0.46 -1.26
CA VAL A 87 -6.82 0.31 -0.50
C VAL A 87 -7.03 0.17 1.00
N ALA A 88 -8.26 0.25 1.49
CA ALA A 88 -8.55 0.03 2.92
C ALA A 88 -8.07 -1.35 3.41
N PHE A 89 -8.28 -2.41 2.61
CA PHE A 89 -7.77 -3.75 2.91
C PHE A 89 -6.24 -3.80 2.87
N THR A 90 -5.61 -3.22 1.84
CA THR A 90 -4.15 -3.16 1.71
C THR A 90 -3.53 -2.39 2.89
N THR A 91 -4.14 -1.29 3.33
CA THR A 91 -3.69 -0.53 4.50
C THR A 91 -3.78 -1.33 5.78
N LEU A 92 -4.81 -2.16 5.97
CA LEU A 92 -4.89 -3.06 7.14
C LEU A 92 -3.74 -4.07 7.14
N ILE A 93 -3.40 -4.64 5.98
CA ILE A 93 -2.26 -5.56 5.83
C ILE A 93 -0.95 -4.82 6.14
N MET A 94 -0.78 -3.61 5.58
CA MET A 94 0.40 -2.79 5.81
C MET A 94 0.53 -2.38 7.28
N LEU A 95 -0.57 -2.10 7.97
CA LEU A 95 -0.57 -1.78 9.40
C LEU A 95 -0.10 -2.99 10.22
N ALA A 96 -0.63 -4.18 9.92
CA ALA A 96 -0.20 -5.41 10.57
C ALA A 96 1.30 -5.69 10.32
N TRP A 97 1.76 -5.48 9.08
CA TRP A 97 3.18 -5.57 8.73
C TRP A 97 4.03 -4.54 9.49
N ALA A 98 3.61 -3.27 9.56
CA ALA A 98 4.33 -2.23 10.27
C ALA A 98 4.49 -2.54 11.76
N VAL A 99 3.43 -3.03 12.41
CA VAL A 99 3.50 -3.48 13.81
C VAL A 99 4.50 -4.62 13.95
N LEU A 100 4.41 -5.66 13.11
CA LEU A 100 5.35 -6.78 13.12
C LEU A 100 6.79 -6.32 12.90
N ALA A 101 7.03 -5.42 11.95
CA ALA A 101 8.36 -4.90 11.64
C ALA A 101 8.99 -4.18 12.84
N ILE A 102 8.20 -3.40 13.60
CA ILE A 102 8.68 -2.72 14.82
C ILE A 102 9.09 -3.72 15.91
N PHE A 103 8.37 -4.83 16.04
CA PHE A 103 8.69 -5.88 17.02
C PHE A 103 9.88 -6.75 16.60
N VAL A 104 9.99 -7.07 15.30
CA VAL A 104 11.04 -7.96 14.77
C VAL A 104 12.36 -7.20 14.54
N PHE A 105 12.31 -5.92 14.18
CA PHE A 105 13.49 -5.12 13.82
C PHE A 105 13.63 -3.86 14.71
N PRO A 106 14.01 -4.01 16.00
CA PRO A 106 14.19 -2.88 16.91
C PRO A 106 15.28 -1.89 16.44
N GLU A 107 16.28 -2.35 15.66
CA GLU A 107 17.32 -1.48 15.09
C GLU A 107 16.76 -0.41 14.14
N MET A 108 15.69 -0.72 13.38
CA MET A 108 15.06 0.27 12.50
C MET A 108 14.46 1.43 13.30
N LYS A 109 13.89 1.13 14.46
CA LYS A 109 13.33 2.13 15.37
C LYS A 109 14.45 3.02 15.91
N GLU A 110 15.58 2.45 16.33
CA GLU A 110 16.70 3.22 16.86
C GLU A 110 17.29 4.16 15.80
N GLN A 111 17.57 3.67 14.58
CA GLN A 111 18.04 4.52 13.48
C GLN A 111 17.06 5.65 13.13
N SER A 112 15.75 5.34 13.06
CA SER A 112 14.73 6.36 12.76
C SER A 112 14.64 7.44 13.85
N LEU A 113 14.82 7.05 15.11
CA LEU A 113 14.75 7.95 16.26
C LEU A 113 16.00 8.82 16.37
N GLU A 114 17.17 8.26 16.07
CA GLU A 114 18.43 9.00 15.99
C GLU A 114 18.42 10.00 14.83
N ALA A 115 17.98 9.60 13.64
CA ALA A 115 17.80 10.50 12.49
C ALA A 115 16.83 11.65 12.84
N THR A 116 15.70 11.33 13.47
CA THR A 116 14.73 12.34 13.92
C THR A 116 15.31 13.27 14.99
N ARG A 117 16.09 12.74 15.94
CA ARG A 117 16.78 13.55 16.96
C ARG A 117 17.80 14.50 16.33
N GLN A 118 18.59 14.03 15.37
CA GLN A 118 19.56 14.87 14.66
C GLN A 118 18.89 16.02 13.91
N LEU A 119 17.78 15.74 13.22
CA LEU A 119 16.97 16.77 12.55
C LEU A 119 16.37 17.77 13.55
N ALA A 120 15.85 17.30 14.69
CA ALA A 120 15.30 18.16 15.73
C ALA A 120 16.35 19.08 16.39
N ILE A 121 17.58 18.59 16.55
CA ILE A 121 18.71 19.37 17.09
C ILE A 121 19.21 20.38 16.05
N ALA A 122 19.34 19.98 14.78
CA ALA A 122 19.69 20.89 13.68
C ALA A 122 18.64 22.00 13.49
N GLN A 123 17.35 21.68 13.62
CA GLN A 123 16.25 22.64 13.53
C GLN A 123 16.11 23.54 14.77
N LYS A 124 16.70 23.16 15.91
CA LYS A 124 16.80 24.03 17.10
C LYS A 124 17.94 25.05 17.02
N MET A 125 18.89 24.87 16.09
CA MET A 125 20.05 25.75 15.89
C MET A 125 19.91 26.96 14.91
N PRO A 126 18.83 27.20 14.13
CA PRO A 126 18.79 28.31 13.18
C PRO A 126 18.49 29.68 13.81
N HIS A 127 18.26 29.77 15.13
CA HIS A 127 17.88 31.04 15.79
C HIS A 127 18.90 31.58 16.82
N GLN A 128 20.08 30.98 16.93
CA GLN A 128 21.15 31.39 17.88
C GLN A 128 22.42 31.90 17.18
N LEU A 129 22.37 32.16 15.87
CA LEU A 129 23.51 32.65 15.06
C LEU A 129 23.20 33.95 14.30
N LEU A 130 22.33 34.80 14.83
CA LEU A 130 22.20 36.21 14.41
C LEU A 130 22.22 37.12 15.63
#